data_AF-A0A2V8NM23-F1
#
_entry.id   AF-A0A2V8NM23-F1
#
_cell.length_a   1.000
_cell.length_b   1.000
_cell.length_c   1.000
_cell.angle_alpha   90.00
_cell.angle_beta   90.00
_cell.angle_gamma   90.00
#
_symmetry.space_group_name_H-M   'P 1'
#
loop_
_entity.id
_entity.type
_entity.pdbx_description
1 polymer ?
#
loop_
_entity_poly.entity_id
_entity_poly.type
_entity_poly.pdbx_seq_one_letter_code
_entity_poly.pdbx_strand_id
1 'polypeptide(L)'
;MKTDYIKRLAISAVVSAVILLGTSGLAFAQGRRSDRGQRNNQDQQQQNQNQNANAQAQANQNQQRQERERNWQQEREQRQAQQNQERQQRQQQDEQRRSRASQEQDQRWARERQAQDQRASQQRQEQDQRRRADQQRNEQQRVEQQQQDQQRRQQWEAQQRQQTDQQQRSSRQREQQQWEQQRQQQQWERQRNADNTRQQYERQRNTDNNRQQWERERNANNRQQFDWRREQESRQAQYRQQIEQRRNWEQRQQYLQQQRRSEQWRFQQRYFERLRQDQLRLQNWRYSDYGNYNYRYNRNGSYYETNQYGADLLRQAVNYGYDEGFRAGQADRQDGWRGDYQDSYAYQDATYGYDGYYVDLADYQYYFREGFSRGYEDGYNGRYQYGRYSNGSYSILGAILQQILNLQSF
;
A
#
# COMPACT_ATOMS: atom_id res chain seq x y z
N MET A 1 -48.18 22.02 -24.62
CA MET A 1 -49.02 21.58 -23.49
C MET A 1 -48.14 21.66 -22.25
N LYS A 2 -48.22 22.76 -21.48
CA LYS A 2 -49.05 22.95 -20.26
C LYS A 2 -48.62 21.97 -19.15
N THR A 3 -47.67 22.36 -18.29
CA THR A 3 -47.83 22.99 -16.96
C THR A 3 -48.48 22.08 -15.93
N ASP A 4 -47.78 21.77 -14.83
CA ASP A 4 -48.44 21.38 -13.59
C ASP A 4 -47.91 22.13 -12.36
N TYR A 5 -48.92 22.59 -11.61
CA TYR A 5 -48.93 23.43 -10.43
C TYR A 5 -48.70 22.59 -9.17
N ILE A 6 -47.96 23.11 -8.19
CA ILE A 6 -48.13 22.70 -6.79
C ILE A 6 -48.42 23.93 -5.94
N LYS A 7 -49.67 24.01 -5.48
CA LYS A 7 -50.18 25.01 -4.53
C LYS A 7 -50.11 24.45 -3.10
N ARG A 8 -49.51 25.26 -2.23
CA ARG A 8 -49.91 25.65 -0.85
C ARG A 8 -50.16 24.55 0.20
N LEU A 9 -49.40 24.66 1.30
CA LEU A 9 -49.96 24.69 2.66
C LEU A 9 -48.98 25.41 3.59
N ALA A 10 -49.37 26.61 4.03
CA ALA A 10 -48.71 27.37 5.07
C ALA A 10 -49.52 27.18 6.37
N ILE A 11 -48.86 26.75 7.45
CA ILE A 11 -49.46 26.68 8.78
C ILE A 11 -48.68 27.63 9.67
N SER A 12 -49.30 28.78 9.93
CA SER A 12 -48.90 29.79 10.90
C SER A 12 -49.31 29.35 12.30
N ALA A 13 -48.38 29.33 13.25
CA ALA A 13 -48.68 29.22 14.68
C ALA A 13 -48.31 30.54 15.36
N VAL A 14 -49.33 31.30 15.74
CA VAL A 14 -49.26 32.48 16.61
C VAL A 14 -49.40 31.98 18.04
N VAL A 15 -48.46 32.32 18.92
CA VAL A 15 -48.62 32.15 20.37
C VAL A 15 -48.44 33.52 21.01
N SER A 16 -49.56 34.08 21.43
CA SER A 16 -49.66 35.33 22.20
C SER A 16 -49.44 35.02 23.68
N ALA A 17 -48.54 35.75 24.33
CA ALA A 17 -48.36 35.74 25.79
C ALA A 17 -48.96 37.02 26.38
N VAL A 18 -49.96 36.89 27.24
CA VAL A 18 -50.51 37.97 28.07
C VAL A 18 -50.24 37.63 29.52
N ILE A 19 -49.50 38.49 30.21
CA ILE A 19 -49.34 38.44 31.67
C ILE A 19 -50.20 39.56 32.26
N LEU A 20 -51.21 39.19 33.04
CA LEU A 20 -51.98 40.07 33.91
C LEU A 20 -51.52 39.82 35.36
N LEU A 21 -51.00 40.87 36.01
CA LEU A 21 -50.81 40.90 37.47
C LEU A 21 -51.78 41.93 38.06
N GLY A 22 -52.55 41.49 39.05
CA GLY A 22 -53.56 42.28 39.74
C GLY A 22 -53.26 42.49 41.22
N THR A 23 -53.92 43.53 41.76
CA THR A 23 -54.47 43.74 43.13
C THR A 23 -53.47 43.77 44.29
N SER A 24 -53.61 44.51 45.41
CA SER A 24 -54.68 45.27 46.10
C SER A 24 -53.96 45.95 47.29
N GLY A 25 -54.35 47.11 47.83
CA GLY A 25 -55.49 47.30 48.74
C GLY A 25 -54.98 47.88 50.08
N LEU A 26 -55.55 49.03 50.48
CA LEU A 26 -55.15 49.90 51.59
C LEU A 26 -55.61 49.40 52.97
N ALA A 27 -54.87 49.74 54.03
CA ALA A 27 -55.22 49.53 55.43
C ALA A 27 -55.62 50.86 56.10
N PHE A 28 -56.69 50.85 56.90
CA PHE A 28 -57.13 52.00 57.71
C PHE A 28 -57.14 51.70 59.22
N ALA A 29 -56.71 52.74 59.95
CA ALA A 29 -57.22 53.28 61.20
C ALA A 29 -57.14 52.48 62.52
N GLN A 30 -56.47 53.12 63.48
CA GLN A 30 -56.54 52.86 64.92
C GLN A 30 -56.91 54.18 65.61
N GLY A 31 -57.90 54.15 66.50
CA GLY A 31 -58.34 55.31 67.28
C GLY A 31 -59.05 54.88 68.57
N ARG A 32 -58.42 55.16 69.72
CA ARG A 32 -58.90 54.94 71.09
C ARG A 32 -59.77 56.10 71.59
N ARG A 33 -60.67 55.83 72.55
CA ARG A 33 -60.89 56.50 73.88
C ARG A 33 -62.31 56.21 74.39
N SER A 34 -62.48 55.45 75.47
CA SER A 34 -62.60 55.85 76.90
C SER A 34 -63.92 56.50 77.27
N ASP A 35 -64.76 55.84 78.08
CA ASP A 35 -65.46 56.49 79.19
C ASP A 35 -65.91 55.49 80.28
N ARG A 36 -66.12 56.01 81.49
CA ARG A 36 -66.12 55.35 82.80
C ARG A 36 -67.50 55.51 83.44
N GLY A 37 -68.08 54.45 84.00
CA GLY A 37 -69.06 54.60 85.09
C GLY A 37 -70.21 53.59 85.13
N GLN A 38 -70.41 53.06 86.34
CA GLN A 38 -71.63 52.42 86.85
C GLN A 38 -71.93 50.98 86.38
N ARG A 39 -71.91 50.02 87.33
CA ARG A 39 -72.99 49.01 87.60
C ARG A 39 -72.49 47.78 88.39
N ASN A 40 -72.27 47.94 89.70
CA ASN A 40 -72.16 46.81 90.63
C ASN A 40 -73.56 46.21 90.87
N ASN A 41 -74.04 45.38 89.94
CA ASN A 41 -75.03 44.29 90.14
C ASN A 41 -75.46 43.60 88.82
N GLN A 42 -74.88 43.95 87.66
CA GLN A 42 -75.09 43.23 86.38
C GLN A 42 -73.98 42.22 86.04
N ASP A 43 -72.87 42.21 86.78
CA ASP A 43 -71.65 41.46 86.40
C ASP A 43 -71.76 39.93 86.54
N GLN A 44 -72.64 39.43 87.41
CA GLN A 44 -72.75 37.99 87.66
C GLN A 44 -73.63 37.26 86.62
N GLN A 45 -74.63 37.93 86.04
CA GLN A 45 -75.47 37.35 84.99
C GLN A 45 -74.85 37.50 83.58
N GLN A 46 -74.06 38.56 83.35
CA GLN A 46 -73.28 38.73 82.13
C GLN A 46 -72.08 37.78 82.06
N GLN A 47 -71.46 37.41 83.18
CA GLN A 47 -70.35 36.43 83.18
C GLN A 47 -70.78 35.04 82.71
N ASN A 48 -71.95 34.53 83.14
CA ASN A 48 -72.42 33.21 82.70
C ASN A 48 -72.86 33.18 81.23
N GLN A 49 -73.44 34.27 80.70
CA GLN A 49 -73.75 34.37 79.27
C GLN A 49 -72.48 34.53 78.42
N ASN A 50 -71.47 35.26 78.89
CA ASN A 50 -70.17 35.36 78.21
C ASN A 50 -69.40 34.04 78.20
N GLN A 51 -69.50 33.22 79.25
CA GLN A 51 -68.83 31.91 79.28
C GLN A 51 -69.47 30.93 78.29
N ASN A 52 -70.80 30.89 78.17
CA ASN A 52 -71.48 30.07 77.17
C ASN A 52 -71.24 30.56 75.73
N ALA A 53 -71.24 31.88 75.51
CA ALA A 53 -70.92 32.46 74.21
C ALA A 53 -69.46 32.17 73.79
N ASN A 54 -68.51 32.21 74.73
CA ASN A 54 -67.11 31.83 74.46
C ASN A 54 -66.96 30.33 74.17
N ALA A 55 -67.68 29.45 74.88
CA ALA A 55 -67.64 28.01 74.62
C ALA A 55 -68.19 27.67 73.22
N GLN A 56 -69.29 28.29 72.79
CA GLN A 56 -69.84 28.13 71.43
C GLN A 56 -68.95 28.75 70.36
N ALA A 57 -68.32 29.90 70.62
CA ALA A 57 -67.37 30.52 69.70
C ALA A 57 -66.12 29.64 69.50
N GLN A 58 -65.61 29.01 70.58
CA GLN A 58 -64.48 28.07 70.51
C GLN A 58 -64.84 26.77 69.77
N ALA A 59 -66.04 26.24 69.96
CA ALA A 59 -66.51 25.06 69.23
C ALA A 59 -66.62 25.32 67.71
N ASN A 60 -67.17 26.47 67.30
CA ASN A 60 -67.23 26.88 65.90
C ASN A 60 -65.84 27.12 65.30
N GLN A 61 -64.90 27.68 66.07
CA GLN A 61 -63.52 27.86 65.63
C GLN A 61 -62.80 26.53 65.39
N ASN A 62 -63.03 25.54 66.26
CA ASN A 62 -62.44 24.20 66.10
C ASN A 62 -63.04 23.44 64.91
N GLN A 63 -64.34 23.55 64.66
CA GLN A 63 -64.96 22.98 63.45
C GLN A 63 -64.39 23.62 62.17
N GLN A 64 -64.28 24.95 62.11
CA GLN A 64 -63.67 25.64 60.96
C GLN A 64 -62.19 25.30 60.74
N ARG A 65 -61.44 24.96 61.80
CA ARG A 65 -60.06 24.48 61.66
C ARG A 65 -60.02 23.07 61.07
N GLN A 66 -60.87 22.16 61.55
CA GLN A 66 -60.94 20.80 61.02
C GLN A 66 -61.40 20.75 59.57
N GLU A 67 -62.35 21.59 59.17
CA GLU A 67 -62.77 21.70 57.76
C GLU A 67 -61.65 22.24 56.88
N ARG A 68 -60.91 23.26 57.35
CA ARG A 68 -59.74 23.77 56.63
C ARG A 68 -58.65 22.71 56.48
N GLU A 69 -58.37 21.92 57.51
CA GLU A 69 -57.39 20.85 57.44
C GLU A 69 -57.79 19.75 56.45
N ARG A 70 -59.07 19.34 56.43
CA ARG A 70 -59.57 18.37 55.43
C ARG A 70 -59.47 18.90 54.00
N ASN A 71 -59.86 20.16 53.79
CA ASN A 71 -59.81 20.78 52.47
C ASN A 71 -58.35 20.91 51.98
N TRP A 72 -57.43 21.25 52.90
CA TRP A 72 -56.00 21.33 52.60
C TRP A 72 -55.39 19.95 52.26
N GLN A 73 -55.83 18.89 52.95
CA GLN A 73 -55.43 17.52 52.63
C GLN A 73 -55.95 17.06 51.26
N GLN A 74 -57.23 17.31 50.95
CA GLN A 74 -57.82 16.98 49.66
C GLN A 74 -57.15 17.72 48.49
N GLU A 75 -56.85 19.01 48.65
CA GLU A 75 -56.19 19.80 47.61
C GLU A 75 -54.76 19.29 47.34
N ARG A 76 -54.07 18.81 48.40
CA ARG A 76 -52.73 18.24 48.27
C ARG A 76 -52.76 16.89 47.55
N GLU A 77 -53.71 16.02 47.86
CA GLU A 77 -53.93 14.75 47.15
C GLU A 77 -54.26 14.98 45.68
N GLN A 78 -55.14 15.94 45.36
CA GLN A 78 -55.45 16.29 43.97
C GLN A 78 -54.23 16.80 43.21
N ARG A 79 -53.42 17.70 43.79
CA ARG A 79 -52.17 18.16 43.17
C ARG A 79 -51.19 17.02 42.90
N GLN A 80 -51.10 16.07 43.84
CA GLN A 80 -50.18 14.95 43.72
C GLN A 80 -50.64 13.95 42.64
N ALA A 81 -51.94 13.70 42.54
CA ALA A 81 -52.53 12.92 41.45
C ALA A 81 -52.30 13.59 40.08
N GLN A 82 -52.49 14.91 39.99
CA GLN A 82 -52.28 15.68 38.76
C GLN A 82 -50.80 15.63 38.29
N GLN A 83 -49.85 15.80 39.22
CA GLN A 83 -48.42 15.69 38.92
C GLN A 83 -48.03 14.29 38.44
N ASN A 84 -48.60 13.23 39.02
CA ASN A 84 -48.33 11.87 38.56
C ASN A 84 -48.88 11.64 37.16
N GLN A 85 -50.06 12.16 36.85
CA GLN A 85 -50.67 12.05 35.52
C GLN A 85 -49.83 12.77 34.45
N GLU A 86 -49.33 13.97 34.73
CA GLU A 86 -48.43 14.70 33.83
C GLU A 86 -47.09 13.97 33.61
N ARG A 87 -46.51 13.37 34.66
CA ARG A 87 -45.29 12.55 34.51
C ARG A 87 -45.51 11.36 33.60
N GLN A 88 -46.64 10.68 33.74
CA GLN A 88 -46.97 9.51 32.92
C GLN A 88 -47.16 9.90 31.45
N GLN A 89 -47.84 11.01 31.17
CA GLN A 89 -47.96 11.53 29.81
C GLN A 89 -46.62 11.91 29.19
N ARG A 90 -45.74 12.59 29.95
CA ARG A 90 -44.39 12.93 29.47
C ARG A 90 -43.56 11.69 29.15
N GLN A 91 -43.59 10.67 30.00
CA GLN A 91 -42.87 9.42 29.75
C GLN A 91 -43.34 8.73 28.46
N GLN A 92 -44.66 8.64 28.23
CA GLN A 92 -45.18 8.05 26.99
C GLN A 92 -44.78 8.85 25.75
N GLN A 93 -44.75 10.18 25.85
CA GLN A 93 -44.30 11.05 24.75
C GLN A 93 -42.81 10.88 24.44
N ASP A 94 -41.98 10.74 25.48
CA ASP A 94 -40.54 10.54 25.32
C ASP A 94 -40.22 9.16 24.74
N GLU A 95 -40.96 8.11 25.12
CA GLU A 95 -40.83 6.77 24.51
C GLU A 95 -41.21 6.78 23.03
N GLN A 96 -42.31 7.43 22.65
CA GLN A 96 -42.67 7.57 21.24
C GLN A 96 -41.63 8.36 20.44
N ARG A 97 -41.07 9.42 21.02
CA ARG A 97 -39.97 10.18 20.38
C ARG A 97 -38.72 9.34 20.18
N ARG A 98 -38.31 8.56 21.20
CA ARG A 98 -37.15 7.66 21.10
C ARG A 98 -37.35 6.58 20.05
N SER A 99 -38.54 5.98 20.00
CA SER A 99 -38.88 4.96 19.00
C SER A 99 -38.82 5.50 17.57
N ARG A 100 -39.41 6.69 17.32
CA ARG A 100 -39.33 7.36 16.01
C ARG A 100 -37.90 7.73 15.62
N ALA A 101 -37.12 8.26 16.56
CA ALA A 101 -35.71 8.61 16.32
C ALA A 101 -34.87 7.37 15.96
N SER A 102 -35.10 6.24 16.63
CA SER A 102 -34.43 4.97 16.31
C SER A 102 -34.78 4.49 14.91
N GLN A 103 -36.06 4.51 14.53
CA GLN A 103 -36.50 4.10 13.20
C GLN A 103 -35.93 4.98 12.09
N GLU A 104 -35.85 6.30 12.31
CA GLU A 104 -35.23 7.22 11.34
C GLU A 104 -33.72 6.95 11.19
N GLN A 105 -33.04 6.60 12.28
CA GLN A 105 -31.62 6.26 12.26
C GLN A 105 -31.36 4.97 11.48
N ASP A 106 -32.16 3.92 11.71
CA ASP A 106 -32.07 2.65 10.98
C ASP A 106 -32.34 2.84 9.48
N GLN A 107 -33.34 3.66 9.12
CA GLN A 107 -33.62 3.97 7.72
C GLN A 107 -32.47 4.74 7.05
N ARG A 108 -31.80 5.65 7.77
CA ARG A 108 -30.61 6.35 7.25
C ARG A 108 -29.46 5.37 7.01
N TRP A 109 -29.16 4.51 7.98
CA TRP A 109 -28.13 3.48 7.85
C TRP A 109 -28.41 2.52 6.69
N ALA A 110 -29.66 2.10 6.50
CA ALA A 110 -30.04 1.24 5.38
C ALA A 110 -29.82 1.92 4.02
N ARG A 111 -30.22 3.20 3.86
CA ARG A 111 -29.99 3.96 2.62
C ARG A 111 -28.51 4.18 2.33
N GLU A 112 -27.72 4.48 3.37
CA GLU A 112 -26.29 4.72 3.22
C GLU A 112 -25.55 3.45 2.81
N ARG A 113 -25.90 2.31 3.39
CA ARG A 113 -25.36 0.99 3.00
C ARG A 113 -25.71 0.65 1.55
N GLN A 114 -26.96 0.88 1.15
CA GLN A 114 -27.41 0.63 -0.23
C GLN A 114 -26.72 1.55 -1.24
N ALA A 115 -26.47 2.81 -0.89
CA ALA A 115 -25.69 3.73 -1.72
C ALA A 115 -24.22 3.32 -1.82
N GLN A 116 -23.64 2.79 -0.74
CA GLN A 116 -22.26 2.30 -0.72
C GLN A 116 -22.10 1.04 -1.60
N ASP A 117 -23.04 0.10 -1.53
CA ASP A 117 -23.05 -1.10 -2.37
C ASP A 117 -23.20 -0.75 -3.87
N GLN A 118 -24.05 0.23 -4.20
CA GLN A 118 -24.17 0.73 -5.58
C GLN A 118 -22.89 1.40 -6.09
N ARG A 119 -22.19 2.18 -5.26
CA ARG A 119 -20.89 2.76 -5.63
C ARG A 119 -19.84 1.68 -5.83
N ALA A 120 -19.80 0.68 -4.95
CA ALA A 120 -18.84 -0.41 -5.06
C ALA A 120 -19.08 -1.29 -6.31
N SER A 121 -20.34 -1.50 -6.71
CA SER A 121 -20.66 -2.25 -7.92
C SER A 121 -20.30 -1.48 -9.20
N GLN A 122 -20.57 -0.16 -9.25
CA GLN A 122 -20.13 0.70 -10.36
C GLN A 122 -18.60 0.71 -10.49
N GLN A 123 -17.88 0.82 -9.37
CA GLN A 123 -16.41 0.85 -9.39
C GLN A 123 -15.81 -0.46 -9.90
N ARG A 124 -16.41 -1.62 -9.55
CA ARG A 124 -15.98 -2.92 -10.10
C ARG A 124 -16.24 -3.01 -11.59
N GLN A 125 -17.39 -2.55 -12.08
CA GLN A 125 -17.69 -2.55 -13.52
C GLN A 125 -16.71 -1.68 -14.32
N GLU A 126 -16.38 -0.48 -13.83
CA GLU A 126 -15.35 0.36 -14.47
C GLU A 126 -13.97 -0.31 -14.48
N GLN A 127 -13.60 -0.97 -13.38
CA GLN A 127 -12.31 -1.64 -13.27
C GLN A 127 -12.22 -2.84 -14.22
N ASP A 128 -13.31 -3.60 -14.37
CA ASP A 128 -13.39 -4.71 -15.33
C ASP A 128 -13.36 -4.21 -16.78
N GLN A 129 -14.02 -3.10 -17.10
CA GLN A 129 -13.93 -2.49 -18.43
C GLN A 129 -12.50 -2.03 -18.75
N ARG A 130 -11.81 -1.39 -17.79
CA ARG A 130 -10.40 -1.00 -17.95
C ARG A 130 -9.50 -2.22 -18.16
N ARG A 131 -9.68 -3.29 -17.37
CA ARG A 131 -8.92 -4.54 -17.53
C ARG A 131 -9.11 -5.15 -18.92
N ARG A 132 -10.35 -5.17 -19.44
CA ARG A 132 -10.63 -5.68 -20.80
C ARG A 132 -10.00 -4.81 -21.88
N ALA A 133 -10.03 -3.48 -21.72
CA ALA A 133 -9.37 -2.55 -22.65
C ALA A 133 -7.84 -2.73 -22.65
N ASP A 134 -7.23 -2.88 -21.47
CA ASP A 134 -5.79 -3.12 -21.34
C ASP A 134 -5.39 -4.48 -21.93
N GLN A 135 -6.20 -5.53 -21.74
CA GLN A 135 -5.99 -6.83 -22.36
C GLN A 135 -6.00 -6.72 -23.89
N GLN A 136 -7.02 -6.07 -24.49
CA GLN A 136 -7.07 -5.88 -25.94
C GLN A 136 -5.88 -5.09 -26.48
N ARG A 137 -5.44 -4.06 -25.76
CA ARG A 137 -4.28 -3.25 -26.14
C ARG A 137 -2.98 -4.07 -26.11
N ASN A 138 -2.78 -4.90 -25.09
CA ASN A 138 -1.63 -5.80 -25.01
C ASN A 138 -1.65 -6.86 -26.11
N GLU A 139 -2.83 -7.38 -26.46
CA GLU A 139 -2.98 -8.36 -27.52
C GLU A 139 -2.64 -7.75 -28.90
N GLN A 140 -3.10 -6.52 -29.17
CA GLN A 140 -2.70 -5.78 -30.37
C GLN A 140 -1.20 -5.54 -30.45
N GLN A 141 -0.58 -5.09 -29.35
CA GLN A 141 0.88 -4.89 -29.31
C GLN A 141 1.66 -6.19 -29.55
N ARG A 142 1.17 -7.32 -29.02
CA ARG A 142 1.79 -8.64 -29.26
C ARG A 142 1.73 -9.03 -30.73
N VAL A 143 0.58 -8.87 -31.38
CA VAL A 143 0.41 -9.20 -32.81
C VAL A 143 1.30 -8.31 -33.68
N GLU A 144 1.37 -7.01 -33.38
CA GLU A 144 2.19 -6.05 -34.11
C GLU A 144 3.70 -6.33 -33.95
N GLN A 145 4.13 -6.69 -32.74
CA GLN A 145 5.51 -7.09 -32.47
C GLN A 145 5.86 -8.42 -33.17
N GLN A 146 4.92 -9.37 -33.22
CA GLN A 146 5.13 -10.64 -33.90
C GLN A 146 5.26 -10.46 -35.42
N GLN A 147 4.50 -9.53 -36.02
CA GLN A 147 4.65 -9.17 -37.43
C GLN A 147 6.00 -8.50 -37.72
N GLN A 148 6.44 -7.58 -36.85
CA GLN A 148 7.77 -6.96 -37.00
C GLN A 148 8.90 -7.99 -36.91
N ASP A 149 8.82 -8.94 -35.98
CA ASP A 149 9.84 -9.98 -35.84
C ASP A 149 9.85 -10.95 -37.03
N GLN A 150 8.69 -11.25 -37.62
CA GLN A 150 8.61 -12.02 -38.87
C GLN A 150 9.28 -11.29 -40.03
N GLN A 151 9.02 -9.99 -40.21
CA GLN A 151 9.67 -9.20 -41.26
C GLN A 151 11.18 -9.13 -41.04
N ARG A 152 11.62 -8.95 -39.79
CA ARG A 152 13.04 -8.88 -39.44
C ARG A 152 13.76 -10.21 -39.72
N ARG A 153 13.11 -11.35 -39.44
CA ARG A 153 13.62 -12.69 -39.80
C ARG A 153 13.77 -12.87 -41.30
N GLN A 154 12.75 -12.49 -42.08
CA GLN A 154 12.80 -12.60 -43.54
C GLN A 154 13.93 -11.76 -44.14
N GLN A 155 14.12 -10.53 -43.63
CA GLN A 155 15.24 -9.68 -44.05
C GLN A 155 16.60 -10.28 -43.66
N TRP A 156 16.73 -10.85 -42.46
CA TRP A 156 17.96 -11.48 -42.00
C TRP A 156 18.32 -12.71 -42.84
N GLU A 157 17.35 -13.58 -43.15
CA GLU A 157 17.54 -14.75 -44.02
C GLU A 157 17.93 -14.35 -45.45
N ALA A 158 17.31 -13.31 -46.01
CA ALA A 158 17.67 -12.78 -47.32
C ALA A 158 19.12 -12.26 -47.35
N GLN A 159 19.55 -11.56 -46.29
CA GLN A 159 20.90 -11.02 -46.17
C GLN A 159 21.95 -12.12 -45.99
N GLN A 160 21.63 -13.18 -45.25
CA GLN A 160 22.49 -14.36 -45.11
C GLN A 160 22.66 -15.11 -46.44
N ARG A 161 21.59 -15.32 -47.20
CA ARG A 161 21.67 -15.93 -48.53
C ARG A 161 22.57 -15.12 -49.46
N GLN A 162 22.43 -13.80 -49.46
CA GLN A 162 23.27 -12.90 -50.26
C GLN A 162 24.77 -13.01 -49.89
N GLN A 163 25.10 -13.04 -48.59
CA GLN A 163 26.50 -13.23 -48.16
C GLN A 163 27.06 -14.58 -48.57
N THR A 164 26.25 -15.64 -48.47
CA THR A 164 26.67 -17.01 -48.79
C THR A 164 26.92 -17.16 -50.30
N ASP A 165 26.06 -16.61 -51.15
CA ASP A 165 26.23 -16.59 -52.61
C ASP A 165 27.48 -15.78 -53.02
N GLN A 166 27.75 -14.66 -52.35
CA GLN A 166 28.91 -13.82 -52.63
C GLN A 166 30.23 -14.50 -52.21
N GLN A 167 30.22 -15.24 -51.09
CA GLN A 167 31.34 -16.07 -50.67
C GLN A 167 31.58 -17.22 -51.65
N GLN A 168 30.54 -17.93 -52.09
CA GLN A 168 30.69 -19.01 -53.07
C GLN A 168 31.23 -18.52 -54.41
N ARG A 169 30.76 -17.37 -54.91
CA ARG A 169 31.29 -16.76 -56.14
C ARG A 169 32.77 -16.37 -55.99
N SER A 170 33.13 -15.79 -54.85
CA SER A 170 34.52 -15.41 -54.56
C SER A 170 35.44 -16.63 -54.42
N SER A 171 34.97 -17.71 -53.81
CA SER A 171 35.73 -18.96 -53.69
C SER A 171 35.95 -19.61 -55.06
N ARG A 172 34.92 -19.69 -55.92
CA ARG A 172 35.08 -20.20 -57.30
C ARG A 172 36.03 -19.36 -58.14
N GLN A 173 36.03 -18.04 -57.98
CA GLN A 173 36.99 -17.16 -58.65
C GLN A 173 38.43 -17.39 -58.17
N ARG A 174 38.64 -17.59 -56.85
CA ARG A 174 39.98 -17.90 -56.32
C ARG A 174 40.45 -19.27 -56.76
N GLU A 175 39.57 -20.27 -56.82
CA GLU A 175 39.89 -21.59 -57.34
C GLU A 175 40.30 -21.54 -58.82
N GLN A 176 39.59 -20.77 -59.66
CA GLN A 176 39.98 -20.55 -61.05
C GLN A 176 41.35 -19.87 -61.18
N GLN A 177 41.59 -18.81 -60.39
CA GLN A 177 42.88 -18.11 -60.41
C GLN A 177 44.03 -19.00 -59.91
N GLN A 178 43.79 -19.85 -58.90
CA GLN A 178 44.77 -20.82 -58.44
C GLN A 178 45.05 -21.90 -59.47
N TRP A 179 44.02 -22.37 -60.19
CA TRP A 179 44.18 -23.34 -61.27
C TRP A 179 44.99 -22.77 -62.43
N GLU A 180 44.76 -21.51 -62.82
CA GLU A 180 45.56 -20.82 -63.84
C GLU A 180 47.01 -20.58 -63.38
N GLN A 181 47.22 -20.19 -62.11
CA GLN A 181 48.57 -20.01 -61.55
C GLN A 181 49.34 -21.32 -61.43
N GLN A 182 48.70 -22.43 -61.05
CA GLN A 182 49.34 -23.75 -61.02
C GLN A 182 49.72 -24.22 -62.43
N ARG A 183 48.89 -23.93 -63.44
CA ARG A 183 49.20 -24.27 -64.83
C ARG A 183 50.39 -23.47 -65.36
N GLN A 184 50.49 -22.20 -64.99
CA GLN A 184 51.66 -21.36 -65.30
C GLN A 184 52.91 -21.78 -64.53
N GLN A 185 52.78 -22.18 -63.26
CA GLN A 185 53.90 -22.69 -62.45
C GLN A 185 54.42 -24.02 -62.96
N GLN A 186 53.56 -24.95 -63.38
CA GLN A 186 53.99 -26.23 -63.96
C GLN A 186 54.71 -26.06 -65.32
N GLN A 187 54.40 -25.00 -66.07
CA GLN A 187 55.19 -24.62 -67.26
C GLN A 187 56.53 -23.98 -66.88
N TRP A 188 56.56 -23.14 -65.84
CA TRP A 188 57.77 -22.50 -65.32
C TRP A 188 58.73 -23.48 -64.63
N GLU A 189 58.23 -24.51 -63.94
CA GLU A 189 59.04 -25.54 -63.25
C GLU A 189 59.70 -26.52 -64.24
N ARG A 190 59.13 -26.75 -65.42
CA ARG A 190 59.80 -27.55 -66.48
C ARG A 190 61.01 -26.84 -67.09
N GLN A 191 61.05 -25.51 -67.07
CA GLN A 191 62.18 -24.71 -67.57
C GLN A 191 63.23 -24.38 -66.50
N ARG A 192 62.90 -24.56 -65.22
CA ARG A 192 63.73 -24.15 -64.08
C ARG A 192 64.34 -25.33 -63.32
N ASN A 193 64.55 -26.46 -64.00
CA ASN A 193 65.27 -27.62 -63.44
C ASN A 193 66.70 -27.76 -63.97
N ALA A 194 67.22 -26.71 -64.62
CA ALA A 194 68.58 -26.69 -65.18
C ALA A 194 69.54 -25.70 -64.51
N ASP A 195 69.08 -24.76 -63.67
CA ASP A 195 69.99 -23.80 -63.03
C ASP A 195 69.64 -23.52 -61.57
N ASN A 196 70.31 -24.31 -60.73
CA ASN A 196 71.05 -23.86 -59.56
C ASN A 196 70.29 -23.05 -58.48
N THR A 197 69.98 -23.76 -57.40
CA THR A 197 70.61 -23.61 -56.08
C THR A 197 71.25 -22.24 -55.78
N ARG A 198 70.85 -21.66 -54.63
CA ARG A 198 71.26 -20.38 -54.01
C ARG A 198 70.51 -19.14 -54.49
N GLN A 199 69.42 -18.82 -53.78
CA GLN A 199 69.15 -17.50 -53.17
C GLN A 199 67.71 -17.51 -52.65
N GLN A 200 67.52 -18.21 -51.55
CA GLN A 200 66.38 -18.05 -50.65
C GLN A 200 66.92 -17.48 -49.34
N TYR A 201 66.07 -16.73 -48.64
CA TYR A 201 66.35 -15.87 -47.48
C TYR A 201 66.79 -14.45 -47.87
N GLU A 202 65.81 -13.55 -48.12
CA GLU A 202 65.85 -12.15 -47.61
C GLU A 202 64.71 -11.20 -48.07
N ARG A 203 63.56 -11.67 -48.57
CA ARG A 203 62.44 -10.76 -48.93
C ARG A 203 61.07 -11.16 -48.39
N GLN A 204 60.98 -11.47 -47.11
CA GLN A 204 59.69 -11.69 -46.44
C GLN A 204 59.80 -11.37 -44.94
N ARG A 205 59.92 -10.09 -44.59
CA ARG A 205 60.04 -9.70 -43.17
C ARG A 205 59.51 -8.33 -42.77
N ASN A 206 58.71 -7.65 -43.60
CA ASN A 206 58.18 -6.32 -43.24
C ASN A 206 56.68 -6.07 -43.50
N THR A 207 55.90 -7.09 -43.91
CA THR A 207 54.44 -6.93 -44.12
C THR A 207 53.58 -7.78 -43.17
N ASP A 208 54.20 -8.68 -42.38
CA ASP A 208 53.48 -9.58 -41.46
C ASP A 208 53.25 -9.00 -40.05
N ASN A 209 54.04 -8.04 -39.60
CA ASN A 209 53.92 -7.52 -38.23
C ASN A 209 52.67 -6.67 -38.02
N ASN A 210 52.26 -5.86 -39.00
CA ASN A 210 51.05 -5.03 -38.85
C ASN A 210 49.77 -5.86 -39.02
N ARG A 211 49.77 -6.88 -39.90
CA ARG A 211 48.59 -7.76 -40.11
C ARG A 211 48.32 -8.69 -38.92
N GLN A 212 49.38 -9.23 -38.31
CA GLN A 212 49.26 -10.07 -37.11
C GLN A 212 48.82 -9.28 -35.88
N GLN A 213 49.16 -7.99 -35.78
CA GLN A 213 48.75 -7.14 -34.66
C GLN A 213 47.25 -6.80 -34.72
N TRP A 214 46.75 -6.41 -35.90
CA TRP A 214 45.31 -6.19 -36.12
C TRP A 214 44.46 -7.46 -35.93
N GLU A 215 44.96 -8.64 -36.32
CA GLU A 215 44.27 -9.92 -36.08
C GLU A 215 44.31 -10.36 -34.62
N ARG A 216 45.39 -10.06 -33.87
CA ARG A 216 45.47 -10.33 -32.42
C ARG A 216 44.55 -9.43 -31.60
N GLU A 217 44.48 -8.13 -31.91
CA GLU A 217 43.54 -7.19 -31.26
C GLU A 217 42.08 -7.55 -31.58
N ARG A 218 41.78 -7.89 -32.84
CA ARG A 218 40.43 -8.31 -33.22
C ARG A 218 40.04 -9.64 -32.58
N ASN A 219 40.97 -10.61 -32.45
CA ASN A 219 40.72 -11.86 -31.73
C ASN A 219 40.64 -11.70 -30.21
N ALA A 220 41.39 -10.76 -29.62
CA ALA A 220 41.31 -10.44 -28.19
C ALA A 220 39.94 -9.84 -27.84
N ASN A 221 39.48 -8.86 -28.62
CA ASN A 221 38.14 -8.27 -28.45
C ASN A 221 37.01 -9.28 -28.70
N ASN A 222 37.15 -10.17 -29.70
CA ASN A 222 36.15 -11.22 -29.96
C ASN A 222 36.11 -12.27 -28.85
N ARG A 223 37.26 -12.64 -28.24
CA ARG A 223 37.30 -13.54 -27.08
C ARG A 223 36.65 -12.93 -25.85
N GLN A 224 36.97 -11.67 -25.54
CA GLN A 224 36.37 -10.96 -24.40
C GLN A 224 34.84 -10.84 -24.55
N GLN A 225 34.33 -10.53 -25.75
CA GLN A 225 32.88 -10.52 -26.00
C GLN A 225 32.24 -11.92 -25.88
N PHE A 226 32.93 -12.98 -26.31
CA PHE A 226 32.42 -14.35 -26.24
C PHE A 226 32.36 -14.86 -24.79
N ASP A 227 33.40 -14.60 -23.99
CA ASP A 227 33.47 -14.99 -22.58
C ASP A 227 32.38 -14.29 -21.76
N TRP A 228 32.16 -12.99 -22.01
CA TRP A 228 31.14 -12.19 -21.32
C TRP A 228 29.71 -12.69 -21.60
N ARG A 229 29.37 -13.05 -22.85
CA ARG A 229 28.04 -13.60 -23.18
C ARG A 229 27.78 -14.93 -22.48
N ARG A 230 28.80 -15.79 -22.43
CA ARG A 230 28.71 -17.09 -21.76
C ARG A 230 28.51 -16.94 -20.26
N GLU A 231 29.13 -15.92 -19.65
CA GLU A 231 28.92 -15.56 -18.25
C GLU A 231 27.48 -15.12 -17.98
N GLN A 232 26.90 -14.27 -18.85
CA GLN A 232 25.48 -13.89 -18.70
C GLN A 232 24.52 -15.06 -18.87
N GLU A 233 24.77 -15.96 -19.83
CA GLU A 233 23.96 -17.18 -19.99
C GLU A 233 24.02 -18.06 -18.74
N SER A 234 25.20 -18.18 -18.13
CA SER A 234 25.37 -18.91 -16.87
C SER A 234 24.57 -18.28 -15.72
N ARG A 235 24.63 -16.95 -15.57
CA ARG A 235 23.86 -16.20 -14.55
C ARG A 235 22.35 -16.39 -14.74
N GLN A 236 21.88 -16.31 -15.98
CA GLN A 236 20.47 -16.56 -16.30
C GLN A 236 20.05 -17.99 -15.96
N ALA A 237 20.89 -18.98 -16.28
CA ALA A 237 20.60 -20.38 -15.97
C ALA A 237 20.52 -20.62 -14.46
N GLN A 238 21.45 -20.06 -13.68
CA GLN A 238 21.41 -20.11 -12.21
C GLN A 238 20.13 -19.48 -11.65
N TYR A 239 19.73 -18.33 -12.19
CA TYR A 239 18.51 -17.65 -11.77
C TYR A 239 17.25 -18.49 -12.09
N ARG A 240 17.16 -19.06 -13.29
CA ARG A 240 16.04 -19.94 -13.67
C ARG A 240 15.95 -21.15 -12.74
N GLN A 241 17.08 -21.77 -12.43
CA GLN A 241 17.14 -22.89 -11.49
C GLN A 241 16.64 -22.48 -10.10
N GLN A 242 17.01 -21.29 -9.62
CA GLN A 242 16.54 -20.75 -8.34
C GLN A 242 15.01 -20.55 -8.32
N ILE A 243 14.43 -20.08 -9.42
CA ILE A 243 12.96 -19.93 -9.55
C ILE A 243 12.27 -21.29 -9.50
N GLU A 244 12.82 -22.30 -10.16
CA GLU A 244 12.25 -23.65 -10.18
C GLU A 244 12.23 -24.31 -8.79
N GLN A 245 13.25 -24.05 -7.97
CA GLN A 245 13.33 -24.54 -6.58
C GLN A 245 12.25 -23.97 -5.64
N ARG A 246 11.50 -22.95 -6.07
CA ARG A 246 10.39 -22.36 -5.27
C ARG A 246 9.16 -23.23 -5.17
N ARG A 247 9.06 -24.36 -5.88
CA ARG A 247 7.87 -25.21 -5.91
C ARG A 247 7.46 -25.77 -4.54
N ASN A 248 8.30 -25.70 -3.52
CA ASN A 248 8.00 -26.19 -2.17
C ASN A 248 7.27 -25.17 -1.25
N TRP A 249 6.68 -24.11 -1.82
CA TRP A 249 6.03 -23.05 -1.04
C TRP A 249 4.73 -23.47 -0.34
N GLU A 250 3.96 -24.39 -0.93
CA GLU A 250 2.66 -24.84 -0.40
C GLU A 250 2.80 -25.50 0.97
N GLN A 251 3.88 -26.26 1.17
CA GLN A 251 4.17 -26.93 2.44
C GLN A 251 4.46 -25.91 3.56
N ARG A 252 5.14 -24.80 3.24
CA ARG A 252 5.48 -23.77 4.23
C ARG A 252 4.27 -22.96 4.70
N GLN A 253 3.27 -22.79 3.83
CA GLN A 253 2.01 -22.11 4.16
C GLN A 253 1.23 -22.85 5.25
N GLN A 254 1.21 -24.18 5.19
CA GLN A 254 0.53 -25.01 6.17
C GLN A 254 1.17 -24.90 7.56
N TYR A 255 2.50 -24.81 7.63
CA TYR A 255 3.24 -24.67 8.88
C TYR A 255 2.94 -23.33 9.60
N LEU A 256 2.91 -22.22 8.87
CA LEU A 256 2.60 -20.91 9.45
C LEU A 256 1.16 -20.83 9.99
N GLN A 257 0.21 -21.48 9.32
CA GLN A 257 -1.18 -21.57 9.79
C GLN A 257 -1.28 -22.36 11.10
N GLN A 258 -0.57 -23.49 11.22
CA GLN A 258 -0.54 -24.29 12.45
C GLN A 258 0.05 -23.51 13.63
N GLN A 259 1.08 -22.70 13.38
CA GLN A 259 1.73 -21.86 14.40
C GLN A 259 0.95 -20.59 14.75
N ARG A 260 -0.23 -20.37 14.15
CA ARG A 260 -1.02 -19.13 14.30
C ARG A 260 -0.24 -17.85 13.92
N ARG A 261 0.76 -17.96 13.04
CA ARG A 261 1.58 -16.84 12.55
C ARG A 261 0.89 -16.13 11.39
N SER A 262 -0.20 -15.45 11.72
CA SER A 262 -1.13 -14.89 10.75
C SER A 262 -0.55 -13.70 9.98
N GLU A 263 0.23 -12.85 10.62
CA GLU A 263 0.86 -11.70 9.96
C GLU A 263 2.06 -12.14 9.12
N GLN A 264 2.84 -13.11 9.60
CA GLN A 264 3.92 -13.67 8.80
C GLN A 264 3.39 -14.38 7.56
N TRP A 265 2.27 -15.09 7.68
CA TRP A 265 1.57 -15.67 6.54
C TRP A 265 1.15 -14.59 5.52
N ARG A 266 0.55 -13.49 5.98
CA ARG A 266 0.17 -12.35 5.12
C ARG A 266 1.38 -11.70 4.45
N PHE A 267 2.46 -11.49 5.18
CA PHE A 267 3.72 -10.97 4.64
C PHE A 267 4.23 -11.87 3.52
N GLN A 268 4.30 -13.18 3.76
CA GLN A 268 4.80 -14.14 2.79
C GLN A 268 3.94 -14.17 1.52
N GLN A 269 2.61 -14.11 1.64
CA GLN A 269 1.70 -13.98 0.50
C GLN A 269 2.02 -12.73 -0.34
N ARG A 270 2.23 -11.58 0.30
CA ARG A 270 2.58 -10.33 -0.38
C ARG A 270 3.96 -10.38 -1.03
N TYR A 271 4.94 -11.04 -0.40
CA TYR A 271 6.27 -11.23 -0.98
C TYR A 271 6.21 -12.04 -2.28
N PHE A 272 5.43 -13.13 -2.29
CA PHE A 272 5.23 -13.93 -3.50
C PHE A 272 4.51 -13.17 -4.61
N GLU A 273 3.51 -12.37 -4.27
CA GLU A 273 2.86 -11.52 -5.26
C GLU A 273 3.85 -10.52 -5.88
N ARG A 274 4.72 -9.90 -5.06
CA ARG A 274 5.79 -9.03 -5.56
C ARG A 274 6.78 -9.78 -6.46
N LEU A 275 7.18 -11.00 -6.10
CA LEU A 275 8.02 -11.84 -6.95
C LEU A 275 7.36 -12.19 -8.27
N ARG A 276 6.06 -12.50 -8.26
CA ARG A 276 5.28 -12.78 -9.49
C ARG A 276 5.22 -11.53 -10.38
N GLN A 277 4.94 -10.37 -9.80
CA GLN A 277 4.92 -9.09 -10.51
C GLN A 277 6.30 -8.75 -11.09
N ASP A 278 7.36 -9.01 -10.32
CA ASP A 278 8.74 -8.83 -10.75
C ASP A 278 9.07 -9.77 -11.92
N GLN A 279 8.62 -11.03 -11.87
CA GLN A 279 8.80 -11.96 -12.97
C GLN A 279 8.09 -11.51 -14.26
N LEU A 280 6.90 -10.92 -14.15
CA LEU A 280 6.19 -10.32 -15.30
C LEU A 280 6.93 -9.10 -15.85
N ARG A 281 7.48 -8.24 -14.98
CA ARG A 281 8.34 -7.12 -15.37
C ARG A 281 9.56 -7.62 -16.15
N LEU A 282 10.19 -8.71 -15.68
CA LEU A 282 11.40 -9.29 -16.26
C LEU A 282 11.16 -9.99 -17.60
N GLN A 283 9.96 -10.51 -17.88
CA GLN A 283 9.64 -11.08 -19.20
C GLN A 283 9.77 -10.05 -20.33
N ASN A 284 9.51 -8.78 -20.05
CA ASN A 284 9.63 -7.68 -21.01
C ASN A 284 10.95 -6.93 -20.88
N TRP A 285 11.80 -7.33 -19.92
CA TRP A 285 13.07 -6.68 -19.67
C TRP A 285 14.06 -7.04 -20.77
N ARG A 286 14.71 -6.03 -21.34
CA ARG A 286 15.68 -6.20 -22.42
C ARG A 286 17.07 -5.94 -21.87
N TYR A 287 17.92 -6.95 -22.03
CA TYR A 287 19.35 -6.77 -21.82
C TYR A 287 19.88 -5.71 -22.77
N SER A 288 20.72 -4.83 -22.25
CA SER A 288 21.47 -3.89 -23.08
C SER A 288 22.94 -3.97 -22.72
N ASP A 289 23.75 -3.99 -23.77
CA ASP A 289 25.20 -4.13 -23.69
C ASP A 289 25.79 -2.80 -23.23
N TYR A 290 26.47 -2.81 -22.08
CA TYR A 290 26.82 -1.57 -21.39
C TYR A 290 28.27 -1.56 -20.94
N GLY A 291 29.08 -0.88 -21.75
CA GLY A 291 30.23 -0.06 -21.34
C GLY A 291 31.34 -0.75 -20.56
N ASN A 292 32.33 0.04 -20.17
CA ASN A 292 33.46 -0.46 -19.40
C ASN A 292 33.08 -0.68 -17.93
N TYR A 293 33.75 -1.64 -17.30
CA TYR A 293 33.79 -1.76 -15.85
C TYR A 293 34.38 -0.48 -15.26
N ASN A 294 33.56 0.27 -14.55
CA ASN A 294 33.91 1.58 -13.98
C ASN A 294 33.54 1.68 -12.50
N TYR A 295 33.07 0.59 -11.91
CA TYR A 295 32.78 0.46 -10.49
C TYR A 295 33.43 -0.78 -9.91
N ARG A 296 33.86 -0.65 -8.66
CA ARG A 296 34.38 -1.72 -7.83
C ARG A 296 33.56 -1.81 -6.54
N TYR A 297 33.30 -3.02 -6.08
CA TYR A 297 32.59 -3.30 -4.82
C TYR A 297 33.36 -4.35 -4.00
N ASN A 298 33.17 -4.33 -2.69
CA ASN A 298 33.85 -5.24 -1.78
C ASN A 298 32.90 -6.26 -1.17
N ARG A 299 33.19 -7.54 -1.38
CA ARG A 299 32.45 -8.65 -0.76
C ARG A 299 33.43 -9.58 -0.06
N ASN A 300 33.25 -9.75 1.25
CA ASN A 300 34.08 -10.61 2.10
C ASN A 300 35.60 -10.33 1.96
N GLY A 301 36.00 -9.07 1.81
CA GLY A 301 37.40 -8.68 1.68
C GLY A 301 37.97 -8.78 0.26
N SER A 302 37.25 -9.39 -0.68
CA SER A 302 37.61 -9.42 -2.10
C SER A 302 36.94 -8.29 -2.87
N TYR A 303 37.66 -7.74 -3.85
CA TYR A 303 37.14 -6.72 -4.73
C TYR A 303 36.65 -7.33 -6.05
N TYR A 304 35.50 -6.84 -6.48
CA TYR A 304 34.85 -7.24 -7.72
C TYR A 304 34.51 -6.00 -8.53
N GLU A 305 34.42 -6.13 -9.84
CA GLU A 305 34.19 -5.02 -10.74
C GLU A 305 32.86 -5.16 -11.48
N THR A 306 32.20 -4.04 -11.70
CA THR A 306 30.94 -3.97 -12.44
C THR A 306 30.81 -2.63 -13.16
N ASN A 307 29.79 -2.50 -13.99
CA ASN A 307 29.45 -1.24 -14.64
C ASN A 307 28.44 -0.45 -13.79
N GLN A 308 28.05 0.74 -14.26
CA GLN A 308 27.03 1.57 -13.59
C GLN A 308 25.74 0.80 -13.25
N TYR A 309 25.25 -0.03 -14.17
CA TYR A 309 24.02 -0.79 -13.98
C TYR A 309 24.15 -1.84 -12.88
N GLY A 310 25.27 -2.55 -12.84
CA GLY A 310 25.53 -3.49 -11.74
C GLY A 310 25.69 -2.78 -10.40
N ALA A 311 26.35 -1.62 -10.37
CA ALA A 311 26.40 -0.79 -9.17
C ALA A 311 25.00 -0.36 -8.70
N ASP A 312 24.14 0.08 -9.61
CA ASP A 312 22.75 0.44 -9.31
C ASP A 312 21.93 -0.77 -8.86
N LEU A 313 22.14 -1.93 -9.48
CA LEU A 313 21.50 -3.18 -9.11
C LEU A 313 21.90 -3.63 -7.69
N LEU A 314 23.17 -3.46 -7.30
CA LEU A 314 23.62 -3.73 -5.93
C LEU A 314 23.03 -2.73 -4.92
N ARG A 315 22.95 -1.45 -5.28
CA ARG A 315 22.25 -0.45 -4.45
C ARG A 315 20.77 -0.80 -4.26
N GLN A 316 20.13 -1.27 -5.32
CA GLN A 316 18.75 -1.75 -5.28
C GLN A 316 18.62 -3.01 -4.42
N ALA A 317 19.56 -3.96 -4.52
CA ALA A 317 19.57 -5.18 -3.71
C ALA A 317 19.48 -4.86 -2.21
N VAL A 318 20.34 -3.95 -1.73
CA VAL A 318 20.34 -3.53 -0.31
C VAL A 318 19.02 -2.84 0.06
N ASN A 319 18.49 -1.98 -0.80
CA ASN A 319 17.24 -1.27 -0.52
C ASN A 319 16.01 -2.21 -0.51
N TYR A 320 15.89 -3.10 -1.50
CA TYR A 320 14.82 -4.10 -1.52
C TYR A 320 14.94 -5.07 -0.36
N GLY A 321 16.17 -5.49 -0.02
CA GLY A 321 16.45 -6.26 1.17
C GLY A 321 15.92 -5.56 2.41
N TYR A 322 16.28 -4.29 2.62
CA TYR A 322 15.83 -3.49 3.75
C TYR A 322 14.30 -3.36 3.82
N ASP A 323 13.62 -3.10 2.70
CA ASP A 323 12.16 -3.00 2.65
C ASP A 323 11.47 -4.31 3.04
N GLU A 324 11.93 -5.42 2.48
CA GLU A 324 11.39 -6.75 2.79
C GLU A 324 11.69 -7.16 4.23
N GLY A 325 12.90 -6.87 4.70
CA GLY A 325 13.32 -7.11 6.07
C GLY A 325 12.43 -6.39 7.06
N PHE A 326 12.20 -5.10 6.83
CA PHE A 326 11.36 -4.28 7.70
C PHE A 326 9.93 -4.80 7.80
N ARG A 327 9.33 -5.17 6.66
CA ARG A 327 7.98 -5.75 6.62
C ARG A 327 7.93 -7.11 7.34
N ALA A 328 8.94 -7.95 7.20
CA ALA A 328 9.04 -9.24 7.89
C ALA A 328 9.18 -9.05 9.41
N GLY A 329 10.05 -8.14 9.85
CA GLY A 329 10.23 -7.83 11.27
C GLY A 329 8.95 -7.29 11.91
N GLN A 330 8.22 -6.43 11.20
CA GLN A 330 6.91 -5.95 11.65
C GLN A 330 5.88 -7.08 11.78
N ALA A 331 5.86 -8.04 10.85
CA ALA A 331 4.95 -9.17 10.88
C ALA A 331 5.24 -10.08 12.08
N ASP A 332 6.51 -10.42 12.29
CA ASP A 332 6.93 -11.26 13.43
C ASP A 332 6.65 -10.60 14.77
N ARG A 333 6.87 -9.29 14.87
CA ARG A 333 6.50 -8.51 16.05
C ARG A 333 4.99 -8.55 16.33
N GLN A 334 4.15 -8.43 15.29
CA GLN A 334 2.69 -8.45 15.43
C GLN A 334 2.17 -9.83 15.83
N ASP A 335 2.81 -10.89 15.34
CA ASP A 335 2.52 -12.27 15.75
C ASP A 335 3.09 -12.61 17.15
N GLY A 336 3.84 -11.70 17.78
CA GLY A 336 4.52 -11.95 19.07
C GLY A 336 5.62 -13.02 18.97
N TRP A 337 6.14 -13.26 17.77
CA TRP A 337 7.15 -14.29 17.50
C TRP A 337 8.54 -13.82 17.90
N ARG A 338 9.44 -14.76 18.20
CA ARG A 338 10.85 -14.46 18.48
C ARG A 338 11.51 -13.86 17.23
N GLY A 339 12.29 -12.80 17.42
CA GLY A 339 13.05 -12.19 16.33
C GLY A 339 14.06 -13.17 15.74
N ASP A 340 13.78 -13.69 14.54
CA ASP A 340 14.68 -14.53 13.75
C ASP A 340 14.44 -14.24 12.26
N TYR A 341 15.29 -13.37 11.71
CA TYR A 341 15.23 -13.00 10.30
C TYR A 341 15.67 -14.14 9.37
N GLN A 342 16.49 -15.08 9.86
CA GLN A 342 17.08 -16.15 9.05
C GLN A 342 16.02 -17.19 8.64
N ASP A 343 14.98 -17.32 9.45
CA ASP A 343 13.80 -18.15 9.18
C ASP A 343 12.87 -17.55 8.11
N SER A 344 13.01 -16.25 7.81
CA SER A 344 12.16 -15.60 6.81
C SER A 344 12.44 -16.14 5.41
N TYR A 345 11.37 -16.49 4.70
CA TYR A 345 11.49 -17.00 3.32
C TYR A 345 12.15 -15.96 2.41
N ALA A 346 11.83 -14.68 2.58
CA ALA A 346 12.40 -13.60 1.79
C ALA A 346 13.92 -13.46 1.99
N TYR A 347 14.42 -13.74 3.21
CA TYR A 347 15.86 -13.77 3.49
C TYR A 347 16.56 -14.97 2.86
N GLN A 348 15.94 -16.15 2.94
CA GLN A 348 16.47 -17.38 2.36
C GLN A 348 16.55 -17.27 0.84
N ASP A 349 15.48 -16.76 0.23
CA ASP A 349 15.36 -16.57 -1.20
C ASP A 349 16.25 -15.44 -1.73
N ALA A 350 16.09 -14.23 -1.19
CA ALA A 350 16.91 -13.04 -1.46
C ALA A 350 17.07 -12.64 -2.94
N THR A 351 16.09 -12.92 -3.80
CA THR A 351 16.20 -12.61 -5.23
C THR A 351 15.24 -11.52 -5.71
N TYR A 352 14.40 -10.96 -4.85
CA TYR A 352 13.38 -10.00 -5.28
C TYR A 352 14.03 -8.76 -5.88
N GLY A 353 13.72 -8.45 -7.14
CA GLY A 353 14.31 -7.33 -7.89
C GLY A 353 15.55 -7.70 -8.72
N TYR A 354 16.03 -8.95 -8.66
CA TYR A 354 17.17 -9.41 -9.46
C TYR A 354 16.74 -9.68 -10.91
N ASP A 355 17.42 -9.05 -11.86
CA ASP A 355 17.10 -9.15 -13.29
C ASP A 355 17.87 -10.24 -14.05
N GLY A 356 18.87 -10.86 -13.41
CA GLY A 356 19.69 -11.92 -14.01
C GLY A 356 20.97 -11.42 -14.70
N TYR A 357 21.29 -10.13 -14.62
CA TYR A 357 22.40 -9.52 -15.36
C TYR A 357 23.31 -8.64 -14.49
N TYR A 358 24.46 -8.25 -15.06
CA TYR A 358 25.47 -7.30 -14.53
C TYR A 358 26.27 -7.76 -13.31
N VAL A 359 25.64 -8.41 -12.34
CA VAL A 359 26.30 -8.99 -11.15
C VAL A 359 25.88 -10.44 -11.00
N ASP A 360 26.69 -11.23 -10.28
CA ASP A 360 26.32 -12.62 -9.99
C ASP A 360 25.18 -12.68 -8.98
N LEU A 361 24.33 -13.71 -9.10
CA LEU A 361 23.20 -13.94 -8.19
C LEU A 361 23.65 -14.03 -6.73
N ALA A 362 24.80 -14.66 -6.48
CA ALA A 362 25.34 -14.82 -5.13
C ALA A 362 25.75 -13.50 -4.49
N ASP A 363 26.22 -12.53 -5.30
CA ASP A 363 26.61 -11.20 -4.83
C ASP A 363 25.36 -10.36 -4.58
N TYR A 364 24.39 -10.42 -5.49
CA TYR A 364 23.09 -9.80 -5.29
C TYR A 364 22.42 -10.27 -3.99
N GLN A 365 22.30 -11.58 -3.80
CA GLN A 365 21.68 -12.17 -2.61
C GLN A 365 22.43 -11.79 -1.34
N TYR A 366 23.77 -11.71 -1.38
CA TYR A 366 24.57 -11.27 -0.25
C TYR A 366 24.17 -9.86 0.21
N TYR A 367 24.16 -8.89 -0.71
CA TYR A 367 23.81 -7.51 -0.38
C TYR A 367 22.32 -7.31 -0.08
N PHE A 368 21.44 -8.09 -0.71
CA PHE A 368 20.04 -8.16 -0.32
C PHE A 368 19.89 -8.58 1.15
N ARG A 369 20.59 -9.64 1.56
CA ARG A 369 20.56 -10.14 2.95
C ARG A 369 21.15 -9.13 3.94
N GLU A 370 22.18 -8.39 3.55
CA GLU A 370 22.72 -7.28 4.35
C GLU A 370 21.68 -6.16 4.57
N GLY A 371 20.94 -5.78 3.53
CA GLY A 371 19.81 -4.86 3.69
C GLY A 371 18.72 -5.44 4.58
N PHE A 372 18.38 -6.72 4.35
CA PHE A 372 17.30 -7.42 5.02
C PHE A 372 17.50 -7.53 6.53
N SER A 373 18.69 -7.93 6.98
CA SER A 373 18.97 -8.07 8.41
C SER A 373 18.75 -6.75 9.17
N ARG A 374 19.25 -5.64 8.60
CA ARG A 374 19.08 -4.28 9.16
C ARG A 374 17.64 -3.81 9.11
N GLY A 375 16.95 -4.04 8.00
CA GLY A 375 15.52 -3.73 7.87
C GLY A 375 14.69 -4.49 8.89
N TYR A 376 14.96 -5.79 9.05
CA TYR A 376 14.27 -6.64 10.02
C TYR A 376 14.48 -6.13 11.45
N GLU A 377 15.71 -5.80 11.83
CA GLU A 377 16.01 -5.24 13.15
C GLU A 377 15.19 -3.97 13.41
N ASP A 378 15.13 -3.06 12.44
CA ASP A 378 14.34 -1.83 12.53
C ASP A 378 12.83 -2.11 12.60
N GLY A 379 12.31 -2.98 11.73
CA GLY A 379 10.89 -3.34 11.69
C GLY A 379 10.41 -4.08 12.95
N TYR A 380 11.22 -5.01 13.46
CA TYR A 380 10.93 -5.79 14.66
C TYR A 380 10.98 -4.92 15.93
N ASN A 381 11.90 -3.97 16.00
CA ASN A 381 11.98 -3.05 17.14
C ASN A 381 11.09 -1.80 16.99
N GLY A 382 10.52 -1.57 15.81
CA GLY A 382 9.73 -0.36 15.53
C GLY A 382 10.57 0.91 15.47
N ARG A 383 11.80 0.82 14.98
CA ARG A 383 12.79 1.91 14.93
C ARG A 383 13.23 2.15 13.49
N TYR A 384 14.03 3.19 13.30
CA TYR A 384 14.58 3.61 12.01
C TYR A 384 16.06 3.95 12.19
N GLN A 385 16.84 3.00 12.69
CA GLN A 385 18.26 3.18 12.96
C GLN A 385 19.09 3.14 11.66
N TYR A 386 18.75 2.23 10.76
CA TYR A 386 19.54 1.97 9.55
C TYR A 386 18.87 2.54 8.29
N GLY A 387 17.59 2.88 8.35
CA GLY A 387 16.87 3.40 7.21
C GLY A 387 15.80 4.41 7.54
N ARG A 388 14.93 4.66 6.57
CA ARG A 388 13.83 5.62 6.66
C ARG A 388 12.65 5.14 5.84
N TYR A 389 11.46 5.62 6.20
CA TYR A 389 10.25 5.45 5.42
C TYR A 389 9.97 6.69 4.58
N SER A 390 9.71 6.53 3.28
CA SER A 390 9.33 7.60 2.37
C SER A 390 8.48 7.07 1.24
N ASN A 391 7.41 7.80 0.88
CA ASN A 391 6.55 7.49 -0.28
C ASN A 391 6.06 6.03 -0.37
N GLY A 392 5.76 5.39 0.77
CA GLY A 392 5.25 4.01 0.78
C GLY A 392 6.32 2.92 0.83
N SER A 393 7.60 3.27 0.84
CA SER A 393 8.73 2.33 0.85
C SER A 393 9.74 2.64 1.95
N TYR A 394 10.34 1.58 2.50
CA TYR A 394 11.46 1.64 3.42
C TYR A 394 12.76 1.56 2.62
N SER A 395 13.72 2.42 2.92
CA SER A 395 15.02 2.47 2.25
C SER A 395 16.14 2.66 3.26
N ILE A 396 17.32 2.12 2.94
CA ILE A 396 18.48 2.24 3.81
C ILE A 396 19.08 3.66 3.72
N LEU A 397 19.70 4.15 4.79
CA LEU A 397 20.40 5.43 4.78
C LEU A 397 21.62 5.37 3.86
N GLY A 398 21.84 6.43 3.07
CA GLY A 398 22.90 6.48 2.06
C GLY A 398 24.32 6.25 2.63
N ALA A 399 24.60 6.74 3.84
CA ALA A 399 25.88 6.51 4.51
C ALA A 399 26.12 5.01 4.80
N ILE A 400 25.07 4.30 5.21
CA ILE A 400 25.13 2.87 5.53
C ILE A 400 25.19 2.05 4.25
N LEU A 401 24.46 2.46 3.21
CA LEU A 401 24.55 1.85 1.88
C LEU A 401 26.00 1.88 1.36
N GLN A 402 26.67 3.02 1.51
CA GLN A 402 28.06 3.17 1.09
C GLN A 402 29.01 2.29 1.91
N GLN A 403 28.76 2.17 3.22
CA GLN A 403 29.55 1.29 4.09
C GLN A 403 29.37 -0.20 3.74
N ILE A 404 28.16 -0.63 3.40
CA ILE A 404 27.85 -2.02 3.03
C ILE A 404 28.52 -2.38 1.69
N LEU A 405 28.36 -1.54 0.67
CA LEU A 405 28.84 -1.84 -0.68
C LEU A 405 30.33 -1.55 -0.86
N ASN A 406 30.86 -0.57 -0.11
CA ASN A 406 32.17 0.05 -0.32
C ASN A 406 32.41 0.34 -1.81
N LEU A 407 31.41 0.96 -2.44
CA LEU A 407 31.36 1.13 -3.88
C LEU A 407 32.30 2.26 -4.31
N GLN A 408 33.22 1.98 -5.21
CA GLN A 408 34.22 2.91 -5.71
C GLN A 408 34.16 3.01 -7.23
N SER A 409 34.01 4.22 -7.77
CA SER A 409 34.16 4.47 -9.21
C SER A 409 35.62 4.68 -9.56
N PHE A 410 36.07 4.20 -10.72
CA PHE A 410 37.44 4.41 -11.19
C PHE A 410 37.51 4.75 -12.69
#